data_AF-A0A087T5D6-F1
#
_entry.id   AF-A0A087T5D6-F1
#
_cell.length_a   1.000
_cell.length_b   1.000
_cell.length_c   1.000
_cell.angle_alpha   90.00
_cell.angle_beta   90.00
_cell.angle_gamma   90.00
#
_symmetry.space_group_name_H-M   'P 1'
#
loop_
_entity.id
_entity.type
_entity.pdbx_description
1 polymer ?
#
loop_
_entity_poly.entity_id
_entity_poly.type
_entity_poly.pdbx_seq_one_letter_code
_entity_poly.pdbx_strand_id
1 'polypeptide(L)'
;MRFVKAAAEGSTGLHYLQRKNETLISLQKFLASKPVSKLLGSPSWGAALSWLEAPKSTGRSLLHLVELVGNVTQCISLNRFLGFDTEEELEAAAATLHDRREFIAAIVFLNEKEIKLKKRWTHKPYRNNMPKDVLYKIRMDIDNVPTTEYIKYRWWRPYPYDDFFEDLRYFRGFLQLQDTVDTAIMQLQTNSDGPQNVKKYLQQFPYPCH
;
A
#
# COMPACT_ATOMS: atom_id res chain seq x y z
N MET A 1 17.36 -13.27 12.80
CA MET A 1 16.35 -12.62 13.65
C MET A 1 15.10 -13.49 13.66
N ARG A 2 14.41 -13.62 14.79
CA ARG A 2 13.23 -14.49 14.96
C ARG A 2 11.99 -13.80 14.37
N PHE A 3 11.25 -14.56 13.55
CA PHE A 3 10.01 -14.13 12.90
C PHE A 3 8.93 -13.74 13.92
N VAL A 4 8.29 -12.59 13.71
CA VAL A 4 7.01 -12.25 14.33
C VAL A 4 5.93 -12.53 13.29
N LYS A 5 5.19 -13.63 13.48
CA LYS A 5 4.00 -13.94 12.70
C LYS A 5 2.85 -13.07 13.17
N ALA A 6 2.06 -12.55 12.24
CA ALA A 6 0.68 -12.15 12.49
C ALA A 6 -0.20 -12.92 11.50
N ALA A 7 -0.92 -13.91 12.03
CA ALA A 7 -2.01 -14.58 11.32
C ALA A 7 -3.31 -13.91 11.74
N ALA A 8 -4.16 -13.56 10.78
CA ALA A 8 -5.56 -13.32 11.01
C ALA A 8 -6.34 -14.04 9.90
N GLU A 9 -6.90 -15.17 10.27
CA GLU A 9 -7.92 -15.86 9.50
C GLU A 9 -9.21 -15.03 9.64
N GLY A 10 -9.84 -14.66 8.53
CA GLY A 10 -10.97 -13.72 8.60
C GLY A 10 -11.72 -13.55 7.30
N SER A 11 -12.22 -14.65 6.72
CA SER A 11 -13.18 -14.58 5.61
C SER A 11 -14.53 -15.26 5.89
N THR A 12 -14.76 -15.79 7.09
CA THR A 12 -16.03 -16.50 7.41
C THR A 12 -17.12 -15.62 8.02
N GLY A 13 -16.83 -14.37 8.39
CA GLY A 13 -17.77 -13.51 9.14
C GLY A 13 -18.94 -12.95 8.34
N LEU A 14 -18.81 -12.81 7.02
CA LEU A 14 -19.75 -12.02 6.22
C LEU A 14 -20.90 -12.85 5.62
N HIS A 15 -20.70 -14.16 5.48
CA HIS A 15 -21.77 -15.12 5.16
C HIS A 15 -22.79 -15.29 6.31
N TYR A 16 -22.45 -14.89 7.55
CA TYR A 16 -23.33 -14.96 8.72
C TYR A 16 -24.45 -13.90 8.69
N LEU A 17 -24.28 -12.83 7.91
CA LEU A 17 -25.17 -11.65 7.95
C LEU A 17 -26.42 -11.79 7.07
N GLN A 18 -26.55 -12.89 6.31
CA GLN A 18 -27.55 -13.03 5.25
C GLN A 18 -28.92 -13.57 5.72
N ARG A 19 -29.15 -13.81 7.03
CA ARG A 19 -30.40 -14.43 7.52
C ARG A 19 -30.94 -13.80 8.82
N LYS A 20 -32.02 -13.00 8.68
CA LYS A 20 -33.08 -12.62 9.66
C LYS A 20 -33.21 -11.13 10.02
N ASN A 21 -34.43 -10.69 10.35
CA ASN A 21 -34.80 -9.33 10.75
C ASN A 21 -34.15 -8.81 12.06
N GLU A 22 -33.41 -9.65 12.78
CA GLU A 22 -32.59 -9.26 13.94
C GLU A 22 -31.27 -8.56 13.53
N THR A 23 -30.99 -8.52 12.21
CA THR A 23 -29.73 -8.07 11.60
C THR A 23 -29.43 -6.59 11.81
N LEU A 24 -30.41 -5.70 11.90
CA LEU A 24 -30.14 -4.27 12.02
C LEU A 24 -29.47 -3.92 13.36
N ILE A 25 -29.87 -4.60 14.45
CA ILE A 25 -29.32 -4.35 15.79
C ILE A 25 -27.91 -4.96 15.90
N SER A 26 -27.68 -6.14 15.32
CA SER A 26 -26.35 -6.76 15.28
C SER A 26 -25.37 -6.01 14.36
N LEU A 27 -25.86 -5.51 13.22
CA LEU A 27 -25.09 -4.66 12.31
C LEU A 27 -24.76 -3.31 12.93
N GLN A 28 -25.71 -2.67 13.62
CA GLN A 28 -25.46 -1.43 14.35
C GLN A 28 -24.43 -1.65 15.46
N LYS A 29 -24.49 -2.77 16.19
CA LYS A 29 -23.48 -3.15 17.19
C LYS A 29 -22.11 -3.45 16.56
N PHE A 30 -22.06 -4.04 15.37
CA PHE A 30 -20.83 -4.32 14.64
C PHE A 30 -20.19 -3.05 14.07
N LEU A 31 -20.96 -2.17 13.44
CA LEU A 31 -20.51 -0.85 12.97
C LEU A 31 -20.07 0.05 14.13
N ALA A 32 -20.75 -0.05 15.28
CA ALA A 32 -20.36 0.64 16.51
C ALA A 32 -19.17 -0.01 17.25
N SER A 33 -18.67 -1.16 16.79
CA SER A 33 -17.50 -1.79 17.40
C SER A 33 -16.26 -0.93 17.18
N LYS A 34 -15.46 -0.75 18.23
CA LYS A 34 -14.24 0.09 18.23
C LYS A 34 -13.28 -0.12 17.04
N PRO A 35 -13.02 -1.35 16.55
CA PRO A 35 -12.13 -1.53 15.40
C PRO A 35 -12.76 -1.06 14.09
N VAL A 36 -14.06 -1.32 13.89
CA VAL A 36 -14.79 -0.94 12.67
C VAL A 36 -15.01 0.57 12.64
N SER A 37 -15.38 1.19 13.76
CA SER A 37 -15.53 2.64 13.85
C SER A 37 -14.20 3.39 13.66
N LYS A 38 -13.07 2.80 14.06
CA LYS A 38 -11.73 3.36 13.80
C LYS A 38 -11.32 3.24 12.32
N LEU A 39 -11.74 2.17 11.64
CA LEU A 39 -11.53 1.98 10.21
C LEU A 39 -12.41 2.95 9.39
N LEU A 40 -13.70 3.03 9.72
CA LEU A 40 -14.67 3.94 9.09
C LEU A 40 -14.35 5.41 9.38
N GLY A 41 -13.86 5.72 10.57
CA GLY A 41 -13.42 7.07 10.95
C GLY A 41 -12.04 7.45 10.43
N SER A 42 -11.38 6.58 9.65
CA SER A 42 -10.14 6.97 8.98
C SER A 42 -10.44 8.02 7.90
N PRO A 43 -9.56 9.02 7.68
CA PRO A 43 -9.86 10.13 6.77
C PRO A 43 -10.17 9.71 5.33
N SER A 44 -9.64 8.57 4.88
CA SER A 44 -9.91 8.02 3.54
C SER A 44 -11.29 7.36 3.45
N TRP A 45 -11.65 6.49 4.40
CA TRP A 45 -12.93 5.78 4.39
C TRP A 45 -14.09 6.63 4.91
N GLY A 46 -13.84 7.53 5.86
CA GLY A 46 -14.84 8.46 6.40
C GLY A 46 -15.29 9.49 5.36
N ALA A 47 -14.38 9.97 4.51
CA ALA A 47 -14.73 10.81 3.37
C ALA A 47 -15.50 10.01 2.30
N ALA A 48 -15.05 8.79 1.99
CA ALA A 48 -15.69 7.88 1.03
C ALA A 48 -17.08 7.39 1.46
N LEU A 49 -17.44 7.52 2.74
CA LEU A 49 -18.72 7.10 3.32
C LEU A 49 -19.54 8.26 3.91
N SER A 50 -19.09 9.50 3.77
CA SER A 50 -19.84 10.69 4.25
C SER A 50 -21.22 10.84 3.58
N TRP A 51 -21.39 10.34 2.35
CA TRP A 51 -22.68 10.25 1.67
C TRP A 51 -23.67 9.26 2.33
N LEU A 52 -23.18 8.36 3.18
CA LEU A 52 -23.98 7.41 3.96
C LEU A 52 -24.68 8.08 5.16
N GLU A 53 -24.25 9.30 5.54
CA GLU A 53 -24.91 10.12 6.57
C GLU A 53 -26.18 10.82 6.05
N ALA A 54 -26.56 10.61 4.78
CA ALA A 54 -27.83 11.07 4.22
C ALA A 54 -29.04 10.28 4.77
N PRO A 55 -30.20 10.93 4.98
CA PRO A 55 -31.16 10.54 6.00
C PRO A 55 -32.02 9.31 5.65
N LYS A 56 -32.24 8.44 6.64
CA LYS A 56 -33.45 7.61 6.92
C LYS A 56 -34.27 7.07 5.73
N SER A 57 -33.66 6.66 4.62
CA SER A 57 -34.38 5.97 3.56
C SER A 57 -34.06 4.48 3.56
N THR A 58 -34.95 3.74 4.23
CA THR A 58 -35.25 2.32 4.03
C THR A 58 -34.10 1.35 4.31
N GLY A 59 -34.15 0.64 5.45
CA GLY A 59 -33.14 -0.36 5.86
C GLY A 59 -32.79 -1.44 4.83
N ARG A 60 -33.58 -1.62 3.77
CA ARG A 60 -33.25 -2.46 2.60
C ARG A 60 -32.03 -1.94 1.83
N SER A 61 -31.92 -0.63 1.60
CA SER A 61 -30.80 -0.02 0.86
C SER A 61 -29.47 -0.19 1.61
N LEU A 62 -29.50 -0.07 2.94
CA LEU A 62 -28.32 -0.29 3.78
C LEU A 62 -27.91 -1.77 3.81
N LEU A 63 -28.86 -2.70 3.83
CA LEU A 63 -28.57 -4.13 3.74
C LEU A 63 -27.91 -4.50 2.40
N HIS A 64 -28.40 -3.94 1.28
CA HIS A 64 -27.77 -4.13 -0.03
C HIS A 64 -26.35 -3.55 -0.10
N LEU A 65 -26.09 -2.43 0.57
CA LEU A 65 -24.74 -1.86 0.64
C LEU A 65 -23.80 -2.73 1.46
N VAL A 66 -24.26 -3.25 2.60
CA VAL A 66 -23.45 -4.18 3.42
C VAL A 66 -23.16 -5.47 2.64
N GLU A 67 -24.13 -5.98 1.90
CA GLU A 67 -23.94 -7.14 1.02
C GLU A 67 -22.95 -6.85 -0.11
N LEU A 68 -23.05 -5.68 -0.75
CA LEU A 68 -22.14 -5.25 -1.81
C LEU A 68 -20.70 -5.06 -1.30
N VAL A 69 -20.53 -4.34 -0.19
CA VAL A 69 -19.22 -4.18 0.47
C VAL A 69 -18.69 -5.56 0.87
N GLY A 70 -19.56 -6.43 1.38
CA GLY A 70 -19.27 -7.81 1.67
C GLY A 70 -18.68 -8.60 0.52
N ASN A 71 -19.40 -8.62 -0.60
CA ASN A 71 -18.98 -9.34 -1.81
C ASN A 71 -17.72 -8.73 -2.43
N VAL A 72 -17.58 -7.41 -2.42
CA VAL A 72 -16.39 -6.73 -2.97
C VAL A 72 -15.16 -6.99 -2.09
N THR A 73 -15.32 -6.95 -0.76
CA THR A 73 -14.20 -7.18 0.17
C THR A 73 -13.69 -8.61 0.13
N GLN A 74 -14.54 -9.59 -0.23
CA GLN A 74 -14.09 -10.97 -0.47
C GLN A 74 -13.08 -11.07 -1.63
N CYS A 75 -13.13 -10.17 -2.61
CA CYS A 75 -12.18 -10.12 -3.72
C CYS A 75 -10.86 -9.41 -3.36
N ILE A 76 -10.72 -8.86 -2.14
CA ILE A 76 -9.53 -8.11 -1.73
C ILE A 76 -8.76 -8.91 -0.69
N SER A 77 -7.65 -9.52 -1.10
CA SER A 77 -6.69 -10.07 -0.15
C SER A 77 -5.92 -8.93 0.52
N LEU A 78 -5.85 -8.93 1.87
CA LEU A 78 -5.03 -8.00 2.64
C LEU A 78 -3.65 -8.57 2.99
N ASN A 79 -3.49 -9.89 2.90
CA ASN A 79 -2.22 -10.56 3.17
C ASN A 79 -1.42 -10.74 1.88
N ARG A 80 -0.68 -9.70 1.50
CA ARG A 80 0.06 -9.65 0.22
C ARG A 80 1.58 -9.63 0.37
N PHE A 81 2.10 -9.68 1.60
CA PHE A 81 3.54 -9.63 1.85
C PHE A 81 4.11 -11.04 1.96
N LEU A 82 5.06 -11.35 1.08
CA LEU A 82 5.83 -12.59 1.09
C LEU A 82 7.31 -12.24 1.33
N GLY A 83 7.94 -12.92 2.28
CA GLY A 83 9.36 -12.74 2.60
C GLY A 83 10.21 -13.85 2.00
N PHE A 84 11.37 -13.49 1.47
CA PHE A 84 12.36 -14.39 0.88
C PHE A 84 13.76 -14.06 1.42
N ASP A 85 14.64 -15.05 1.50
CA ASP A 85 15.99 -14.88 2.03
C ASP A 85 17.01 -14.47 0.94
N THR A 86 16.76 -14.83 -0.32
CA THR A 86 17.65 -14.54 -1.47
C THR A 86 16.92 -13.77 -2.58
N GLU A 87 17.67 -13.03 -3.40
CA GLU A 87 17.12 -12.23 -4.51
C GLU A 87 16.63 -13.14 -5.64
N GLU A 88 17.31 -14.27 -5.87
CA GLU A 88 16.99 -15.26 -6.89
C GLU A 88 15.66 -15.98 -6.61
N GLU A 89 15.41 -16.35 -5.35
CA GLU A 89 14.12 -16.95 -4.96
C GLU A 89 12.97 -15.96 -5.13
N LEU A 90 13.21 -14.70 -4.77
CA LEU A 90 12.25 -13.62 -4.94
C LEU A 90 11.94 -13.36 -6.42
N GLU A 91 12.95 -13.39 -7.30
CA GLU A 91 12.76 -13.25 -8.75
C GLU A 91 11.96 -14.42 -9.33
N ALA A 92 12.26 -15.66 -8.95
CA ALA A 92 11.53 -16.84 -9.42
C ALA A 92 10.05 -16.83 -8.98
N ALA A 93 9.80 -16.44 -7.72
CA ALA A 93 8.45 -16.28 -7.21
C ALA A 93 7.71 -15.10 -7.89
N ALA A 94 8.40 -13.98 -8.11
CA ALA A 94 7.84 -12.82 -8.80
C ALA A 94 7.42 -13.14 -10.23
N ALA A 95 8.23 -13.90 -10.99
CA ALA A 95 7.88 -14.35 -12.33
C ALA A 95 6.59 -15.18 -12.34
N THR A 96 6.49 -16.15 -11.41
CA THR A 96 5.29 -17.01 -11.29
C THR A 96 4.03 -16.20 -10.92
N LEU A 97 4.17 -15.21 -10.04
CA LEU A 97 3.06 -14.33 -9.63
C LEU A 97 2.68 -13.33 -10.73
N HIS A 98 3.65 -12.92 -11.55
CA HIS A 98 3.42 -12.03 -12.68
C HIS A 98 2.57 -12.71 -13.74
N ASP A 99 2.87 -13.98 -14.08
CA ASP A 99 2.06 -14.78 -15.02
C ASP A 99 0.61 -14.93 -14.55
N ARG A 100 0.38 -14.97 -13.23
CA ARG A 100 -0.95 -15.03 -12.61
C ARG A 100 -1.65 -13.69 -12.45
N ARG A 101 -0.99 -12.58 -12.80
CA ARG A 101 -1.47 -11.20 -12.58
C ARG A 101 -1.68 -10.85 -11.10
N GLU A 102 -0.92 -11.48 -10.22
CA GLU A 102 -0.95 -11.27 -8.77
C GLU A 102 0.27 -10.46 -8.28
N PHE A 103 1.30 -10.32 -9.12
CA PHE A 103 2.50 -9.55 -8.80
C PHE A 103 2.24 -8.05 -8.85
N ILE A 104 2.62 -7.34 -7.79
CA ILE A 104 2.51 -5.88 -7.68
C ILE A 104 3.91 -5.27 -7.75
N ALA A 105 4.77 -5.67 -6.81
CA ALA A 105 6.13 -5.21 -6.69
C ALA A 105 6.93 -6.18 -5.82
N ALA A 106 8.25 -6.14 -5.98
CA ALA A 106 9.21 -6.73 -5.08
C ALA A 106 10.12 -5.64 -4.50
N ILE A 107 10.47 -5.78 -3.22
CA ILE A 107 11.36 -4.86 -2.52
C ILE A 107 12.59 -5.65 -2.08
N VAL A 108 13.76 -5.24 -2.56
CA VAL A 108 15.03 -5.88 -2.25
C VAL A 108 15.84 -4.94 -1.35
N PHE A 109 16.10 -5.36 -0.13
CA PHE A 109 16.98 -4.63 0.80
C PHE A 109 18.44 -5.02 0.54
N LEU A 110 19.29 -4.02 0.31
CA LEU A 110 20.70 -4.23 0.00
C LEU A 110 21.52 -4.31 1.28
N ASN A 111 22.43 -5.28 1.32
CA ASN A 111 23.23 -5.57 2.50
C ASN A 111 24.44 -4.63 2.60
N GLU A 112 24.99 -4.50 3.81
CA GLU A 112 26.17 -3.65 4.09
C GLU A 112 27.37 -3.93 3.17
N LYS A 113 27.53 -5.15 2.64
CA LYS A 113 28.61 -5.48 1.70
C LYS A 113 28.47 -4.76 0.36
N GLU A 114 27.24 -4.63 -0.16
CA GLU A 114 26.95 -3.85 -1.36
C GLU A 114 27.05 -2.34 -1.10
N ILE A 115 26.68 -1.90 0.11
CA ILE A 115 26.84 -0.50 0.55
C ILE A 115 28.34 -0.15 0.68
N LYS A 116 29.17 -1.05 1.22
CA LYS A 116 30.63 -0.88 1.33
C LYS A 116 31.34 -0.87 -0.02
N LEU A 117 30.81 -1.57 -1.03
CA LEU A 117 31.28 -1.48 -2.42
C LEU A 117 31.00 -0.10 -3.05
N LYS A 118 29.93 0.59 -2.63
CA LYS A 118 29.56 1.93 -3.15
C LYS A 118 30.08 3.11 -2.32
N LYS A 119 30.43 2.91 -1.05
CA LYS A 119 30.96 3.97 -0.16
C LYS A 119 32.30 3.53 0.45
N ARG A 120 33.39 4.09 -0.06
CA ARG A 120 34.70 4.10 0.60
C ARG A 120 34.54 4.99 1.85
N TRP A 121 34.64 4.41 3.05
CA TRP A 121 34.57 5.02 4.40
C TRP A 121 33.20 5.08 5.10
N THR A 122 33.00 4.22 6.11
CA THR A 122 32.99 4.58 7.56
C THR A 122 32.49 3.37 8.37
N HIS A 123 33.27 2.97 9.37
CA HIS A 123 32.99 1.83 10.24
C HIS A 123 32.28 2.34 11.51
N LYS A 124 31.06 1.88 11.80
CA LYS A 124 30.45 2.07 13.12
C LYS A 124 29.74 0.78 13.57
N PRO A 125 30.05 0.22 14.75
CA PRO A 125 29.51 -1.05 15.19
C PRO A 125 28.05 -0.90 15.64
N TYR A 126 27.28 -1.95 15.35
CA TYR A 126 25.84 -2.08 15.51
C TYR A 126 25.44 -2.12 17.00
N ARG A 127 24.55 -1.21 17.41
CA ARG A 127 23.67 -1.42 18.58
C ARG A 127 22.32 -1.87 18.03
N ASN A 128 21.88 -3.05 18.46
CA ASN A 128 20.63 -3.74 18.12
C ASN A 128 19.50 -2.83 17.58
N ASN A 129 19.26 -2.84 16.25
CA ASN A 129 17.97 -3.21 15.63
C ASN A 129 17.76 -2.73 14.18
N MET A 130 18.58 -1.82 13.61
CA MET A 130 18.50 -1.47 12.19
C MET A 130 19.79 -0.76 11.74
N PRO A 131 20.32 -0.96 10.51
CA PRO A 131 21.46 -0.19 10.02
C PRO A 131 21.08 1.30 9.86
N LYS A 132 22.07 2.19 10.07
CA LYS A 132 21.88 3.65 9.99
C LYS A 132 21.46 4.10 8.58
N ASP A 133 22.12 3.55 7.57
CA ASP A 133 21.82 3.80 6.16
C ASP A 133 21.14 2.53 5.61
N VAL A 134 19.91 2.68 5.11
CA VAL A 134 19.18 1.60 4.46
C VAL A 134 19.13 1.91 2.97
N LEU A 135 19.55 0.95 2.15
CA LEU A 135 19.44 1.04 0.71
C LEU A 135 18.54 -0.08 0.23
N TYR A 136 17.54 0.24 -0.57
CA TYR A 136 16.61 -0.74 -1.11
C TYR A 136 16.34 -0.45 -2.59
N LYS A 137 15.88 -1.48 -3.30
CA LYS A 137 15.44 -1.41 -4.70
C LYS A 137 13.97 -1.83 -4.75
N ILE A 138 13.14 -1.05 -5.45
CA ILE A 138 11.77 -1.46 -5.80
C ILE A 138 11.81 -2.00 -7.23
N ARG A 139 11.33 -3.21 -7.42
CA ARG A 139 11.17 -3.87 -8.72
C ARG A 139 9.70 -4.05 -8.99
N MET A 140 9.24 -3.54 -10.11
CA MET A 140 7.86 -3.62 -10.56
C MET A 140 7.85 -3.96 -12.03
N ASP A 141 6.67 -4.33 -12.52
CA ASP A 141 6.44 -4.53 -13.94
C ASP A 141 6.73 -3.25 -14.75
N ILE A 142 7.31 -3.43 -15.94
CA ILE A 142 7.71 -2.36 -16.85
C ILE A 142 6.53 -1.51 -17.33
N ASP A 143 5.34 -2.10 -17.38
CA ASP A 143 4.12 -1.39 -17.77
C ASP A 143 3.62 -0.43 -16.68
N ASN A 144 4.08 -0.61 -15.44
CA ASN A 144 3.62 0.16 -14.28
C ASN A 144 4.65 1.17 -13.75
N VAL A 145 5.85 1.22 -14.33
CA VAL A 145 6.93 2.13 -13.91
C VAL A 145 7.57 2.77 -15.13
N PRO A 146 8.00 4.05 -15.04
CA PRO A 146 8.78 4.66 -16.13
C PRO A 146 10.09 3.89 -16.37
N THR A 147 10.54 3.89 -17.63
CA THR A 147 11.83 3.28 -17.99
C THR A 147 12.99 3.94 -17.24
N THR A 148 13.94 3.13 -16.78
CA THR A 148 15.17 3.60 -16.13
C THR A 148 16.34 3.75 -17.09
N GLU A 149 16.13 3.53 -18.39
CA GLU A 149 17.17 3.65 -19.42
C GLU A 149 17.59 5.11 -19.65
N TYR A 150 16.62 6.03 -19.58
CA TYR A 150 16.83 7.46 -19.80
C TYR A 150 16.13 8.27 -18.72
N ILE A 151 16.82 9.31 -18.22
CA ILE A 151 16.24 10.25 -17.25
C ILE A 151 15.35 11.29 -17.96
N LYS A 152 15.67 11.63 -19.21
CA LYS A 152 14.95 12.60 -20.05
C LYS A 152 15.01 12.21 -21.53
N TYR A 153 13.99 12.63 -22.29
CA TYR A 153 14.00 12.51 -23.75
C TYR A 153 15.18 13.25 -24.37
N ARG A 154 15.73 12.69 -25.45
CA ARG A 154 16.89 13.26 -26.18
C ARG A 154 16.56 14.62 -26.78
N TRP A 155 15.35 14.81 -27.28
CA TRP A 155 14.87 16.07 -27.82
C TRP A 155 13.88 16.69 -26.85
N TRP A 156 14.14 17.94 -26.48
CA TRP A 156 13.21 18.71 -25.70
C TRP A 156 12.02 19.13 -26.58
N ARG A 157 10.81 18.86 -26.09
CA ARG A 157 9.56 19.34 -26.69
C ARG A 157 8.74 20.03 -25.60
N PRO A 158 8.18 21.22 -25.87
CA PRO A 158 7.28 21.88 -24.94
C PRO A 158 5.94 21.13 -24.93
N TYR A 159 5.66 20.40 -23.86
CA TYR A 159 4.40 19.68 -23.64
C TYR A 159 4.23 19.37 -22.14
N PRO A 160 3.01 19.48 -21.56
CA PRO A 160 2.76 18.99 -20.20
C PRO A 160 2.85 17.47 -20.16
N TYR A 161 3.71 16.91 -19.30
CA TYR A 161 3.75 15.47 -19.06
C TYR A 161 2.58 15.05 -18.16
N ASP A 162 1.38 14.97 -18.72
CA ASP A 162 0.11 14.82 -18.01
C ASP A 162 -0.67 13.54 -18.37
N ASP A 163 -0.18 12.73 -19.31
CA ASP A 163 -0.85 11.49 -19.68
C ASP A 163 -0.69 10.42 -18.59
N PHE A 164 -1.81 9.98 -18.01
CA PHE A 164 -1.80 8.90 -17.02
C PHE A 164 -1.25 7.58 -17.60
N PHE A 165 -1.45 7.36 -18.90
CA PHE A 165 -1.03 6.14 -19.54
C PHE A 165 0.47 6.12 -19.85
N GLU A 166 1.00 7.21 -20.39
CA GLU A 166 2.39 7.24 -20.84
C GLU A 166 3.34 7.91 -19.85
N ASP A 167 2.95 9.07 -19.31
CA ASP A 167 3.85 9.96 -18.57
C ASP A 167 3.81 9.76 -17.05
N LEU A 168 2.64 9.43 -16.51
CA LEU A 168 2.41 9.34 -15.06
C LEU A 168 2.49 7.91 -14.52
N ARG A 169 3.24 7.01 -15.17
CA ARG A 169 3.35 5.60 -14.77
C ARG A 169 3.74 5.43 -13.29
N TYR A 170 4.55 6.32 -12.74
CA TYR A 170 4.94 6.31 -11.33
C TYR A 170 3.77 6.46 -10.33
N PHE A 171 2.62 7.00 -10.75
CA PHE A 171 1.40 7.05 -9.93
C PHE A 171 0.65 5.71 -9.83
N ARG A 172 1.03 4.70 -10.64
CA ARG A 172 0.38 3.38 -10.69
C ARG A 172 0.81 2.43 -9.57
N GLY A 173 1.24 2.95 -8.43
CA GLY A 173 1.61 2.17 -7.25
C GLY A 173 3.05 2.40 -6.79
N PHE A 174 3.96 2.81 -7.67
CA PHE A 174 5.37 2.99 -7.31
C PHE A 174 5.55 4.02 -6.19
N LEU A 175 4.96 5.21 -6.33
CA LEU A 175 5.03 6.25 -5.30
C LEU A 175 4.41 5.83 -3.97
N GLN A 176 3.26 5.14 -4.02
CA GLN A 176 2.55 4.69 -2.83
C GLN A 176 3.36 3.63 -2.07
N LEU A 177 4.04 2.74 -2.81
CA LEU A 177 4.96 1.76 -2.23
C LEU A 177 6.19 2.45 -1.62
N GLN A 178 6.79 3.40 -2.34
CA GLN A 178 7.93 4.15 -1.84
C GLN A 178 7.59 4.89 -0.54
N ASP A 179 6.47 5.60 -0.51
CA ASP A 179 6.02 6.33 0.68
C ASP A 179 5.77 5.41 1.87
N THR A 180 5.15 4.25 1.62
CA THR A 180 4.87 3.24 2.66
C THR A 180 6.17 2.67 3.24
N VAL A 181 7.12 2.28 2.37
CA VAL A 181 8.41 1.72 2.79
C VAL A 181 9.24 2.75 3.54
N ASP A 182 9.34 3.98 3.03
CA ASP A 182 10.10 5.05 3.67
C ASP A 182 9.52 5.39 5.05
N THR A 183 8.19 5.48 5.15
CA THR A 183 7.52 5.74 6.43
C THR A 183 7.77 4.61 7.43
N ALA A 184 7.72 3.35 6.99
CA ALA A 184 8.03 2.20 7.85
C ALA A 184 9.49 2.20 8.31
N ILE A 185 10.45 2.48 7.42
CA ILE A 185 11.87 2.60 7.75
C ILE A 185 12.08 3.71 8.79
N MET A 186 11.49 4.88 8.58
CA MET A 186 11.61 6.00 9.52
C MET A 186 11.03 5.62 10.90
N GLN A 187 9.86 4.99 10.96
CA GLN A 187 9.25 4.55 12.21
C GLN A 187 10.14 3.57 12.99
N LEU A 188 10.74 2.61 12.29
CA LEU A 188 11.66 1.63 12.88
C LEU A 188 12.96 2.29 13.37
N GLN A 189 13.51 3.24 12.60
CA GLN A 189 14.74 3.94 12.99
C GLN A 189 14.54 4.89 14.17
N THR A 190 13.38 5.57 14.26
CA THR A 190 13.09 6.50 15.35
C THR A 190 12.46 5.83 16.58
N ASN A 191 12.27 4.50 16.57
CA ASN A 191 11.52 3.74 17.60
C ASN A 191 10.23 4.46 18.02
N SER A 192 9.56 5.10 17.06
CA SER A 192 8.38 5.92 17.32
C SER A 192 7.16 5.07 17.03
N ASP A 193 6.44 4.68 18.08
CA ASP A 193 5.32 3.73 18.03
C ASP A 193 3.99 4.40 17.57
N GLY A 194 4.08 5.50 16.83
CA GLY A 194 2.96 6.36 16.47
C GLY A 194 2.89 6.67 14.98
N PRO A 195 1.69 6.95 14.43
CA PRO A 195 1.57 7.50 13.09
C PRO A 195 2.36 8.81 13.05
N GLN A 196 3.41 8.87 12.23
CA GLN A 196 4.07 10.14 11.99
C GLN A 196 3.02 11.07 11.37
N ASN A 197 2.77 12.22 11.99
CA ASN A 197 1.79 13.21 11.53
C ASN A 197 2.19 13.91 10.21
N VAL A 198 3.12 13.32 9.45
CA VAL A 198 3.64 13.86 8.19
C VAL A 198 2.66 13.49 7.09
N LYS A 199 1.77 14.42 6.77
CA LYS A 199 0.90 14.31 5.59
C LYS A 199 1.70 14.73 4.37
N LYS A 200 1.79 13.84 3.37
CA LYS A 200 2.43 14.12 2.08
C LYS A 200 1.34 14.24 1.02
N TYR A 201 1.49 15.21 0.13
CA TYR A 201 0.65 15.35 -1.06
C TYR A 201 1.57 15.61 -2.26
N LEU A 202 1.17 15.13 -3.42
CA LEU A 202 1.91 15.32 -4.66
C LEU A 202 1.07 16.19 -5.60
N GLN A 203 1.69 17.24 -6.14
CA GLN A 203 1.07 18.14 -7.09
C GLN A 203 2.06 18.45 -8.20
N GLN A 204 1.62 18.30 -9.46
CA GLN A 204 2.42 18.73 -10.60
C GLN A 204 2.46 20.25 -10.68
N PHE A 205 3.57 20.80 -11.19
CA PHE A 205 3.62 22.21 -11.52
C PHE A 205 2.67 22.50 -12.70
N PRO A 206 1.92 23.63 -12.67
CA PRO A 206 1.04 23.98 -13.77
C PRO A 206 1.85 24.28 -15.02
N TYR A 207 1.34 23.83 -16.17
CA TYR A 207 1.92 24.13 -17.48
C TYR A 207 1.20 25.33 -18.11
N PRO A 208 1.92 26.30 -18.71
CA PRO A 208 1.29 27.48 -19.29
C PRO A 208 0.41 27.12 -20.49
N CYS A 209 -0.81 27.66 -20.50
CA CYS A 209 -1.72 27.62 -21.66
C CYS A 209 -1.48 28.91 -22.47
N HIS A 210 -0.89 28.80 -23.65
CA HIS A 210 -0.68 29.91 -24.58
C HIS A 210 -1.71 29.89 -25.70
#